data_AF-A0A0S4J3A0-F1
#
_entry.id   AF-A0A0S4J3A0-F1
#
_cell.length_a   1.000
_cell.length_b   1.000
_cell.length_c   1.000
_cell.angle_alpha   90.00
_cell.angle_beta   90.00
_cell.angle_gamma   90.00
#
_symmetry.space_group_name_H-M   'P 1'
#
loop_
_entity.id
_entity.type
_entity.pdbx_description
1 polymer ?
#
loop_
_entity_poly.entity_id
_entity_poly.type
_entity_poly.pdbx_seq_one_letter_code
_entity_poly.pdbx_strand_id
1 'polypeptide(L)'
;MLQRSSAASTWEIVVSVVFFFCTTIITAESVSCANDDIQLQSNRVYRLVNCQKTLTLHANITLNEYVISNVTIIVEGSNTSALPTLKTCSLSWESIRILIVGVRIATTTCTTLIPSSNSLSQLHQFVIEIKDSVIQLHPSSNCVWLLQCLSAKNITNVSISLVNSSLDLRNVALVDLSPSFASEVRNISIHLSDVILLVVYDPNMVTGRTGFVQVKNVVTYSAVSMTIRNATISVVMNTTDIYQPLPVWWSLLHLEVVNTGENCALSMLNTTFNFTQLQQDRSLVINNTVVSLSGLFLLLDFVSSTSTMTQFNFDARSCRIVGRTNAIVQLMYASGSGTVQPNMSPLLSFHSRIDSVKAEIHNVGALPQQNCERRASLLAFEKCAIAGSNISVTNSQLAVTMDLGDGARAHTGDYTLLYYAVWLLRTQLVYIHNSVVQGSNISISYSSVDFRNSDGVMLTVSPFSLGVAQGFACLFFVELASFTVVVLNGSNIVVQQSTVNASVRLEFRAVVSV
;
A
#
# COMPACT_ATOMS: atom_id res chain seq x y z
N MET A 1 -26.23 -7.53 -46.37
CA MET A 1 -25.14 -7.41 -47.36
C MET A 1 -24.45 -6.08 -47.11
N LEU A 2 -23.13 -6.06 -46.95
CA LEU A 2 -22.29 -4.88 -46.70
C LEU A 2 -22.58 -3.72 -47.69
N GLN A 3 -22.66 -2.47 -47.23
CA GLN A 3 -21.68 -1.39 -47.51
C GLN A 3 -22.18 0.04 -47.21
N ARG A 4 -21.25 0.81 -46.58
CA ARG A 4 -21.01 2.28 -46.62
C ARG A 4 -22.07 3.19 -45.94
N SER A 5 -21.73 4.30 -45.28
CA SER A 5 -20.53 5.17 -45.32
C SER A 5 -20.38 6.05 -44.06
N SER A 6 -19.10 6.33 -43.73
CA SER A 6 -18.54 7.57 -43.18
C SER A 6 -19.11 8.16 -41.87
N ALA A 7 -18.47 7.81 -40.75
CA ALA A 7 -18.28 8.72 -39.62
C ALA A 7 -16.78 9.01 -39.50
N ALA A 8 -16.46 10.30 -39.38
CA ALA A 8 -15.10 10.82 -39.30
C ALA A 8 -14.37 10.28 -38.07
N SER A 9 -13.34 9.46 -38.31
CA SER A 9 -12.31 9.17 -37.32
C SER A 9 -11.30 10.32 -37.32
N THR A 10 -11.32 11.17 -36.31
CA THR A 10 -10.18 12.01 -35.95
C THR A 10 -9.09 11.09 -35.39
N TRP A 11 -8.13 10.74 -36.24
CA TRP A 11 -6.87 10.17 -35.80
C TRP A 11 -6.06 11.31 -35.17
N GLU A 12 -5.94 11.32 -33.85
CA GLU A 12 -4.82 12.01 -33.22
C GLU A 12 -3.55 11.25 -33.59
N ILE A 13 -2.89 11.73 -34.64
CA ILE A 13 -1.50 11.41 -34.89
C ILE A 13 -0.73 12.05 -33.76
N VAL A 14 -0.32 11.24 -32.77
CA VAL A 14 0.75 11.60 -31.85
C VAL A 14 2.01 11.76 -32.69
N VAL A 15 2.25 12.97 -33.17
CA VAL A 15 3.53 13.36 -33.74
C VAL A 15 4.49 13.42 -32.57
N SER A 16 5.23 12.34 -32.34
CA SER A 16 6.49 12.41 -31.58
C SER A 16 7.44 13.31 -32.36
N VAL A 17 7.40 14.61 -32.06
CA VAL A 17 8.47 15.53 -32.44
C VAL A 17 9.68 15.10 -31.63
N VAL A 18 10.49 14.23 -32.20
CA VAL A 18 11.86 13.99 -31.75
C VAL A 18 12.62 15.29 -32.01
N PHE A 19 12.70 16.16 -31.02
CA PHE A 19 13.70 17.21 -31.02
C PHE A 19 15.07 16.54 -30.93
N PHE A 20 15.68 16.29 -32.10
CA PHE A 20 17.11 16.04 -32.22
C PHE A 20 17.85 17.34 -31.89
N PHE A 21 17.93 17.68 -30.60
CA PHE A 21 19.06 18.47 -30.13
C PHE A 21 20.29 17.57 -30.23
N CYS A 22 21.40 18.11 -30.76
CA CYS A 22 22.71 17.46 -30.74
C CYS A 22 23.03 17.02 -29.31
N THR A 23 22.69 15.77 -28.97
CA THR A 23 22.87 15.20 -27.64
C THR A 23 24.21 14.48 -27.65
N THR A 24 25.18 15.07 -26.98
CA THR A 24 26.49 14.45 -26.79
C THR A 24 26.32 13.28 -25.81
N ILE A 25 26.46 12.04 -26.30
CA ILE A 25 26.47 10.85 -25.45
C ILE A 25 27.85 10.76 -24.79
N ILE A 26 27.89 10.80 -23.47
CA ILE A 26 29.12 10.52 -22.71
C ILE A 26 29.07 9.06 -22.28
N THR A 27 29.84 8.22 -22.97
CA THR A 27 30.03 6.81 -22.59
C THR A 27 31.16 6.70 -21.57
N ALA A 28 30.84 6.26 -20.36
CA ALA A 28 31.83 6.02 -19.31
C ALA A 28 32.47 4.62 -19.39
N GLU A 29 32.67 4.05 -20.59
CA GLU A 29 33.61 2.92 -20.74
C GLU A 29 35.06 3.37 -20.51
N SER A 30 35.34 4.67 -20.71
CA SER A 30 36.68 5.29 -20.65
C SER A 30 36.90 6.26 -19.48
N VAL A 31 35.93 6.45 -18.58
CA VAL A 31 36.19 7.14 -17.31
C VAL A 31 36.72 6.08 -16.35
N SER A 32 38.05 5.96 -16.27
CA SER A 32 38.65 5.20 -15.19
C SER A 32 38.04 5.70 -13.88
N CYS A 33 37.43 4.80 -13.11
CA CYS A 33 36.75 5.08 -11.85
C CYS A 33 37.79 5.42 -10.75
N ALA A 34 38.60 6.44 -11.03
CA ALA A 34 39.72 6.90 -10.24
C ALA A 34 39.37 8.11 -9.37
N ASN A 35 38.25 8.80 -9.62
CA ASN A 35 37.67 9.81 -8.71
C ASN A 35 36.13 9.67 -8.69
N ASP A 36 35.57 9.56 -7.48
CA ASP A 36 34.24 9.01 -7.14
C ASP A 36 33.01 9.93 -7.42
N ASP A 37 33.16 10.96 -8.25
CA ASP A 37 32.13 11.98 -8.52
C ASP A 37 31.95 12.25 -10.03
N ILE A 38 30.74 12.10 -10.57
CA ILE A 38 30.40 12.46 -11.96
C ILE A 38 29.65 13.79 -11.98
N GLN A 39 30.18 14.77 -12.72
CA GLN A 39 29.53 16.07 -12.93
C GLN A 39 28.56 16.03 -14.12
N LEU A 40 27.28 16.26 -13.81
CA LEU A 40 26.15 16.30 -14.72
C LEU A 40 25.98 17.70 -15.31
N GLN A 41 25.64 17.76 -16.60
CA GLN A 41 25.39 18.98 -17.35
C GLN A 41 24.06 18.86 -18.08
N SER A 42 23.38 19.99 -18.28
CA SER A 42 22.07 20.03 -18.95
C SER A 42 22.12 19.47 -20.38
N ASN A 43 21.00 18.88 -20.83
CA ASN A 43 20.83 18.31 -22.18
C ASN A 43 21.84 17.21 -22.55
N ARG A 44 22.25 16.37 -21.59
CA ARG A 44 23.22 15.30 -21.81
C ARG A 44 22.72 13.92 -21.42
N VAL A 45 23.30 12.91 -22.08
CA VAL A 45 23.09 11.49 -21.77
C VAL A 45 24.38 10.89 -21.23
N TYR A 46 24.28 10.29 -20.04
CA TYR A 46 25.36 9.59 -19.36
C TYR A 46 25.08 8.10 -19.39
N ARG A 47 26.01 7.31 -19.95
CA ARG A 47 25.88 5.84 -20.00
C ARG A 47 26.95 5.21 -19.12
N LEU A 48 26.49 4.49 -18.10
CA LEU A 48 27.26 3.90 -17.00
C LEU A 48 27.13 2.38 -17.10
N VAL A 49 28.22 1.70 -17.45
CA VAL A 49 28.21 0.26 -17.77
C VAL A 49 29.05 -0.52 -16.76
N ASN A 50 28.49 -1.59 -16.19
CA ASN A 50 29.18 -2.50 -15.26
C ASN A 50 29.86 -1.77 -14.09
N CYS A 51 29.14 -0.84 -13.46
CA CYS A 51 29.70 0.00 -12.41
C CYS A 51 29.82 -0.76 -11.08
N GLN A 52 31.06 -0.94 -10.61
CA GLN A 52 31.32 -1.74 -9.41
C GLN A 52 31.45 -0.93 -8.11
N LYS A 53 31.69 0.38 -8.22
CA LYS A 53 31.80 1.30 -7.09
C LYS A 53 30.56 2.19 -7.03
N THR A 54 30.23 2.65 -5.82
CA THR A 54 29.19 3.67 -5.62
C THR A 54 29.51 4.92 -6.42
N LEU A 55 28.54 5.36 -7.22
CA LEU A 55 28.67 6.53 -8.08
C LEU A 55 27.87 7.68 -7.50
N THR A 56 28.56 8.77 -7.17
CA THR A 56 27.90 9.99 -6.74
C THR A 56 27.78 10.93 -7.94
N LEU A 57 26.56 11.37 -8.23
CA LEU A 57 26.26 12.26 -9.35
C LEU A 57 25.98 13.66 -8.83
N HIS A 58 26.61 14.67 -9.42
CA HIS A 58 26.53 16.07 -8.96
C HIS A 58 26.14 16.99 -10.11
N ALA A 59 25.41 18.04 -9.79
CA ALA A 59 25.23 19.16 -10.71
C ALA A 59 26.58 19.87 -10.96
N ASN A 60 26.92 20.18 -12.21
CA ASN A 60 28.13 20.94 -12.50
C ASN A 60 27.95 22.43 -12.16
N ILE A 61 28.48 22.86 -11.00
CA ILE A 61 28.38 24.23 -10.47
C ILE A 61 29.29 25.22 -11.23
N THR A 62 30.22 24.74 -12.06
CA THR A 62 31.19 25.61 -12.78
C THR A 62 30.65 26.21 -14.06
N LEU A 63 29.52 25.71 -14.57
CA LEU A 63 28.75 26.33 -15.63
C LEU A 63 27.84 27.36 -14.95
N ASN A 64 27.71 28.58 -15.48
CA ASN A 64 26.80 29.62 -14.96
C ASN A 64 25.30 29.24 -15.09
N GLU A 65 24.96 27.95 -15.07
CA GLU A 65 23.62 27.40 -15.08
C GLU A 65 23.05 27.45 -13.67
N TYR A 66 21.93 28.15 -13.47
CA TYR A 66 21.20 28.18 -12.20
C TYR A 66 20.26 26.98 -12.02
N VAL A 67 20.00 26.24 -13.10
CA VAL A 67 19.08 25.10 -13.18
C VAL A 67 19.68 24.02 -14.08
N ILE A 68 19.62 22.76 -13.66
CA ILE A 68 19.97 21.60 -14.51
C ILE A 68 18.70 20.96 -15.07
N SER A 69 18.67 20.74 -16.38
CA SER A 69 17.52 20.15 -17.07
C SER A 69 17.92 19.16 -18.15
N ASN A 70 16.98 18.25 -18.44
CA ASN A 70 17.04 17.28 -19.54
C ASN A 70 18.27 16.38 -19.48
N VAL A 71 18.53 15.83 -18.28
CA VAL A 71 19.61 14.87 -18.06
C VAL A 71 19.06 13.45 -18.12
N THR A 72 19.71 12.58 -18.90
CA THR A 72 19.41 11.14 -18.90
C THR A 72 20.61 10.36 -18.39
N ILE A 73 20.40 9.48 -17.43
CA ILE A 73 21.41 8.55 -16.91
C ILE A 73 20.95 7.13 -17.22
N ILE A 74 21.79 6.36 -17.90
CA ILE A 74 21.55 4.96 -18.22
C ILE A 74 22.57 4.14 -17.45
N VAL A 75 22.10 3.24 -16.60
CA VAL A 75 22.90 2.29 -15.83
C VAL A 75 22.60 0.90 -16.35
N GLU A 76 23.62 0.20 -16.82
CA GLU A 76 23.42 -1.10 -17.45
C GLU A 76 24.54 -2.10 -17.19
N GLY A 77 24.22 -3.37 -17.38
CA GLY A 77 25.18 -4.46 -17.31
C GLY A 77 25.08 -5.27 -16.02
N SER A 78 25.19 -6.59 -16.18
CA SER A 78 24.96 -7.57 -15.11
C SER A 78 26.02 -7.55 -14.02
N ASN A 79 27.18 -6.95 -14.27
CA ASN A 79 28.27 -6.84 -13.29
C ASN A 79 28.21 -5.52 -12.49
N THR A 80 27.16 -4.70 -12.70
CA THR A 80 26.92 -3.50 -11.92
C THR A 80 26.52 -3.87 -10.50
N SER A 81 27.33 -3.48 -9.52
CA SER A 81 27.11 -3.77 -8.09
C SER A 81 26.73 -2.54 -7.26
N ALA A 82 26.65 -1.36 -7.88
CA ALA A 82 26.23 -0.14 -7.21
C ALA A 82 25.33 0.73 -8.10
N LEU A 83 24.34 1.37 -7.49
CA LEU A 83 23.46 2.33 -8.16
C LEU A 83 23.98 3.75 -7.98
N PRO A 84 23.74 4.63 -8.96
CA PRO A 84 24.04 6.04 -8.81
C PRO A 84 23.18 6.64 -7.70
N THR A 85 23.77 7.58 -6.96
CA THR A 85 23.07 8.44 -6.01
C THR A 85 23.28 9.89 -6.43
N LEU A 86 22.20 10.66 -6.56
CA LEU A 86 22.31 12.11 -6.76
C LEU A 86 22.70 12.76 -5.44
N LYS A 87 23.78 13.55 -5.46
CA LYS A 87 24.13 14.37 -4.29
C LYS A 87 23.29 15.63 -4.26
N THR A 88 23.06 16.10 -3.05
CA THR A 88 22.45 17.39 -2.77
C THR A 88 23.32 18.51 -3.37
N CYS A 89 22.71 19.38 -4.18
CA CYS A 89 23.41 20.47 -4.87
C CYS A 89 22.80 21.83 -4.50
N SER A 90 23.52 22.91 -4.74
CA SER A 90 22.98 24.29 -4.64
C SER A 90 22.09 24.67 -5.82
N LEU A 91 22.20 23.93 -6.94
CA LEU A 91 21.44 24.15 -8.17
C LEU A 91 20.09 23.44 -8.13
N SER A 92 19.08 24.04 -8.74
CA SER A 92 17.76 23.42 -8.91
C SER A 92 17.76 22.39 -10.03
N TRP A 93 17.09 21.26 -9.82
CA TRP A 93 16.82 20.27 -10.87
C TRP A 93 15.44 20.52 -11.47
N GLU A 94 15.36 20.64 -12.79
CA GLU A 94 14.09 20.76 -13.51
C GLU A 94 13.64 19.41 -14.07
N SER A 95 14.52 18.69 -14.77
CA SER A 95 14.17 17.37 -15.33
C SER A 95 15.32 16.37 -15.38
N ILE A 96 15.03 15.15 -14.95
CA ILE A 96 15.97 14.03 -14.93
C ILE A 96 15.28 12.70 -15.23
N ARG A 97 15.94 11.90 -16.07
CA ARG A 97 15.55 10.52 -16.38
C ARG A 97 16.65 9.55 -15.98
N ILE A 98 16.31 8.49 -15.27
CA ILE A 98 17.23 7.43 -14.86
C ILE A 98 16.67 6.10 -15.35
N LEU A 99 17.48 5.38 -16.12
CA LEU A 99 17.14 4.08 -16.67
C LEU A 99 18.14 3.05 -16.12
N ILE A 100 17.64 2.00 -15.48
CA ILE A 100 18.43 0.90 -14.92
C ILE A 100 18.06 -0.38 -15.68
N VAL A 101 18.99 -0.99 -16.41
CA VAL A 101 18.70 -2.12 -17.32
C VAL A 101 19.65 -3.28 -17.12
N GLY A 102 19.10 -4.48 -16.93
CA GLY A 102 19.90 -5.70 -16.89
C GLY A 102 20.86 -5.77 -15.70
N VAL A 103 20.57 -5.02 -14.63
CA VAL A 103 21.44 -4.89 -13.46
C VAL A 103 21.13 -5.97 -12.44
N ARG A 104 22.18 -6.48 -11.76
CA ARG A 104 22.07 -7.46 -10.68
C ARG A 104 22.79 -6.97 -9.45
N ILE A 105 22.03 -6.48 -8.48
CA ILE A 105 22.57 -5.93 -7.24
C ILE A 105 22.10 -6.74 -6.06
N ALA A 106 23.02 -7.02 -5.14
CA ALA A 106 22.70 -7.44 -3.79
C ALA A 106 23.56 -6.61 -2.83
N THR A 107 22.90 -5.85 -1.95
CA THR A 107 23.60 -5.01 -0.98
C THR A 107 22.85 -4.92 0.34
N THR A 108 23.61 -4.73 1.41
CA THR A 108 23.11 -4.46 2.76
C THR A 108 23.00 -2.97 3.05
N THR A 109 23.21 -2.11 2.05
CA THR A 109 23.08 -0.65 2.18
C THR A 109 21.94 -0.17 1.31
N CYS A 110 21.18 0.81 1.79
CA CYS A 110 20.18 1.50 1.00
C CYS A 110 20.51 2.99 1.01
N THR A 111 20.86 3.52 -0.17
CA THR A 111 21.00 4.95 -0.40
C THR A 111 19.82 5.42 -1.23
N THR A 112 19.19 6.52 -0.81
CA THR A 112 18.13 7.13 -1.59
C THR A 112 18.73 7.67 -2.89
N LEU A 113 18.25 7.17 -4.02
CA LEU A 113 18.75 7.52 -5.34
C LEU A 113 18.53 9.02 -5.62
N ILE A 114 17.43 9.58 -5.14
CA ILE A 114 17.17 11.03 -5.09
C ILE A 114 16.84 11.47 -3.65
N PRO A 115 17.81 12.00 -2.88
CA PRO A 115 17.57 12.48 -1.52
C PRO A 115 16.85 13.84 -1.49
N SER A 116 16.09 14.10 -0.43
CA SER A 116 15.38 15.37 -0.22
C SER A 116 16.34 16.52 0.13
N SER A 117 16.85 17.23 -0.88
CA SER A 117 17.50 18.53 -0.67
C SER A 117 16.76 19.67 -1.31
N ASN A 118 17.08 20.89 -0.88
CA ASN A 118 16.53 22.15 -1.40
C ASN A 118 16.62 22.28 -2.94
N SER A 119 17.54 21.52 -3.57
CA SER A 119 17.72 21.41 -5.03
C SER A 119 16.55 20.80 -5.80
N LEU A 120 15.59 20.15 -5.14
CA LEU A 120 14.41 19.57 -5.81
C LEU A 120 13.18 20.49 -5.75
N SER A 121 13.33 21.72 -5.27
CA SER A 121 12.22 22.68 -5.14
C SER A 121 11.56 23.07 -6.48
N GLN A 122 12.17 22.74 -7.62
CA GLN A 122 11.68 23.00 -8.98
C GLN A 122 11.63 21.73 -9.85
N LEU A 123 11.62 20.53 -9.25
CA LEU A 123 11.59 19.28 -10.03
C LEU A 123 10.26 19.16 -10.79
N HIS A 124 10.31 19.47 -12.08
CA HIS A 124 9.15 19.48 -12.97
C HIS A 124 8.93 18.16 -13.67
N GLN A 125 9.98 17.34 -13.86
CA GLN A 125 9.86 16.02 -14.47
C GLN A 125 10.90 15.05 -13.92
N PHE A 126 10.42 13.92 -13.44
CA PHE A 126 11.28 12.87 -12.93
C PHE A 126 10.82 11.52 -13.46
N VAL A 127 11.72 10.80 -14.13
CA VAL A 127 11.40 9.50 -14.70
C VAL A 127 12.43 8.48 -14.22
N ILE A 128 11.99 7.43 -13.55
CA ILE A 128 12.79 6.23 -13.28
C ILE A 128 12.17 5.04 -13.99
N GLU A 129 13.00 4.29 -14.69
CA GLU A 129 12.62 3.02 -15.28
C GLU A 129 13.65 1.97 -14.90
N ILE A 130 13.20 0.89 -14.25
CA ILE A 130 14.02 -0.29 -13.94
C ILE A 130 13.48 -1.44 -14.76
N LYS A 131 14.34 -2.02 -15.58
CA LYS A 131 13.97 -3.05 -16.55
C LYS A 131 14.91 -4.23 -16.48
N ASP A 132 14.37 -5.44 -16.61
CA ASP A 132 15.14 -6.68 -16.74
C ASP A 132 16.18 -6.86 -15.61
N SER A 133 15.89 -6.37 -14.40
CA SER A 133 16.87 -6.25 -13.32
C SER A 133 16.49 -7.09 -12.10
N VAL A 134 17.50 -7.48 -11.32
CA VAL A 134 17.34 -8.19 -10.05
C VAL A 134 18.04 -7.38 -8.96
N ILE A 135 17.29 -6.88 -7.99
CA ILE A 135 17.82 -5.96 -6.98
C ILE A 135 17.42 -6.45 -5.59
N GLN A 136 18.42 -6.68 -4.74
CA GLN A 136 18.25 -7.02 -3.33
C GLN A 136 18.83 -5.92 -2.46
N LEU A 137 17.99 -5.32 -1.61
CA LEU A 137 18.36 -4.25 -0.68
C LEU A 137 17.97 -4.67 0.74
N HIS A 138 18.96 -5.02 1.55
CA HIS A 138 18.77 -5.45 2.94
C HIS A 138 19.46 -4.52 3.95
N PRO A 139 19.08 -3.22 4.02
CA PRO A 139 19.59 -2.32 5.03
C PRO A 139 19.26 -2.79 6.45
N SER A 140 20.13 -2.44 7.39
CA SER A 140 19.93 -2.68 8.83
C SER A 140 18.86 -1.77 9.43
N SER A 141 18.46 -0.70 8.74
CA SER A 141 17.47 0.28 9.16
C SER A 141 16.47 0.59 8.05
N ASN A 142 15.34 1.21 8.43
CA ASN A 142 14.36 1.71 7.47
C ASN A 142 15.01 2.70 6.48
N CYS A 143 14.68 2.57 5.21
CA CYS A 143 15.20 3.40 4.14
C CYS A 143 14.12 3.70 3.09
N VAL A 144 14.23 4.85 2.44
CA VAL A 144 13.49 5.17 1.21
C VAL A 144 14.45 5.08 0.04
N TRP A 145 14.14 4.27 -0.96
CA TRP A 145 15.12 3.98 -2.01
C TRP A 145 15.06 4.93 -3.22
N LEU A 146 13.93 5.08 -3.91
CA LEU A 146 13.95 5.83 -5.17
C LEU A 146 13.82 7.33 -4.96
N LEU A 147 12.83 7.74 -4.18
CA LEU A 147 12.51 9.16 -4.00
C LEU A 147 12.02 9.42 -2.59
N GLN A 148 12.72 10.31 -1.89
CA GLN A 148 12.28 10.85 -0.62
C GLN A 148 12.14 12.37 -0.72
N CYS A 149 11.02 12.92 -0.26
CA CYS A 149 10.74 14.35 -0.33
C CYS A 149 10.23 14.87 1.01
N LEU A 150 11.13 15.45 1.82
CA LEU A 150 10.83 16.00 3.15
C LEU A 150 10.70 17.54 3.19
N SER A 151 11.12 18.26 2.15
CA SER A 151 11.17 19.74 2.15
C SER A 151 10.72 20.41 0.84
N ALA A 152 10.24 19.65 -0.14
CA ALA A 152 9.87 20.17 -1.45
C ALA A 152 8.55 20.96 -1.39
N LYS A 153 8.46 22.06 -2.16
CA LYS A 153 7.26 22.90 -2.25
C LYS A 153 6.26 22.36 -3.27
N ASN A 154 6.70 22.00 -4.48
CA ASN A 154 5.86 21.43 -5.53
C ASN A 154 6.57 20.24 -6.17
N ILE A 155 5.88 19.11 -6.30
CA ILE A 155 6.38 17.92 -6.98
C ILE A 155 5.44 17.61 -8.12
N THR A 156 5.95 17.65 -9.36
CA THR A 156 5.12 17.39 -10.55
C THR A 156 5.78 16.39 -11.49
N ASN A 157 4.96 15.58 -12.15
CA ASN A 157 5.36 14.66 -13.23
C ASN A 157 6.45 13.66 -12.80
N VAL A 158 6.15 12.90 -11.75
CA VAL A 158 6.98 11.76 -11.33
C VAL A 158 6.45 10.50 -12.01
N SER A 159 7.29 9.80 -12.74
CA SER A 159 6.99 8.51 -13.35
C SER A 159 8.01 7.48 -12.88
N ILE A 160 7.55 6.40 -12.26
CA ILE A 160 8.38 5.30 -11.80
C ILE A 160 7.86 4.03 -12.43
N SER A 161 8.68 3.33 -13.20
CA SER A 161 8.32 2.06 -13.81
C SER A 161 9.28 0.95 -13.43
N LEU A 162 8.72 -0.20 -13.03
CA LEU A 162 9.42 -1.45 -12.79
C LEU A 162 8.85 -2.48 -13.77
N VAL A 163 9.70 -2.99 -14.67
CA VAL A 163 9.29 -3.87 -15.77
C VAL A 163 10.16 -5.13 -15.80
N ASN A 164 9.53 -6.30 -15.84
CA ASN A 164 10.23 -7.59 -15.95
C ASN A 164 11.40 -7.72 -14.95
N SER A 165 11.16 -7.34 -13.70
CA SER A 165 12.21 -7.18 -12.69
C SER A 165 11.85 -7.89 -11.39
N SER A 166 12.88 -8.31 -10.66
CA SER A 166 12.73 -8.94 -9.34
C SER A 166 13.34 -8.04 -8.27
N LEU A 167 12.56 -7.69 -7.27
CA LEU A 167 12.98 -6.88 -6.13
C LEU A 167 12.82 -7.67 -4.84
N ASP A 168 13.88 -7.75 -4.04
CA ASP A 168 13.90 -8.31 -2.69
C ASP A 168 14.35 -7.23 -1.71
N LEU A 169 13.40 -6.70 -0.97
CA LEU A 169 13.54 -5.46 -0.22
C LEU A 169 13.26 -5.73 1.25
N ARG A 170 14.19 -5.36 2.13
CA ARG A 170 13.99 -5.46 3.57
C ARG A 170 14.03 -4.07 4.20
N ASN A 171 12.96 -3.66 4.88
CA ASN A 171 12.84 -2.33 5.51
C ASN A 171 13.00 -1.16 4.51
N VAL A 172 12.62 -1.38 3.25
CA VAL A 172 12.72 -0.36 2.19
C VAL A 172 11.33 0.06 1.72
N ALA A 173 11.07 1.36 1.78
CA ALA A 173 9.99 2.01 1.02
C ALA A 173 10.53 2.47 -0.35
N LEU A 174 9.69 2.42 -1.37
CA LEU A 174 10.08 2.87 -2.70
C LEU A 174 10.07 4.39 -2.80
N VAL A 175 8.99 4.99 -2.30
CA VAL A 175 8.71 6.43 -2.44
C VAL A 175 8.08 6.96 -1.16
N ASP A 176 8.59 8.09 -0.70
CA ASP A 176 8.05 8.83 0.43
C ASP A 176 7.87 10.31 0.08
N LEU A 177 6.64 10.70 -0.24
CA LEU A 177 6.23 12.08 -0.48
C LEU A 177 5.55 12.62 0.78
N SER A 178 6.36 12.94 1.80
CA SER A 178 5.90 13.43 3.10
C SER A 178 6.57 14.75 3.50
N PRO A 179 6.36 15.85 2.76
CA PRO A 179 7.01 17.12 3.01
C PRO A 179 6.57 17.74 4.35
N SER A 180 7.50 18.48 4.96
CA SER A 180 7.32 19.16 6.25
C SER A 180 6.47 20.42 6.18
N PHE A 181 6.19 20.94 4.98
CA PHE A 181 5.39 22.15 4.77
C PHE A 181 4.32 21.92 3.70
N ALA A 182 3.32 22.79 3.71
CA ALA A 182 2.25 22.82 2.72
C ALA A 182 2.82 22.80 1.30
N SER A 183 2.61 21.67 0.63
CA SER A 183 3.11 21.40 -0.71
C SER A 183 1.99 20.88 -1.58
N GLU A 184 2.23 20.97 -2.88
CA GLU A 184 1.35 20.41 -3.89
C GLU A 184 2.05 19.27 -4.66
N VAL A 185 1.37 18.14 -4.78
CA VAL A 185 1.86 16.97 -5.50
C VAL A 185 0.95 16.68 -6.69
N ARG A 186 1.48 16.71 -7.91
CA ARG A 186 0.67 16.44 -9.11
C ARG A 186 1.33 15.44 -10.06
N ASN A 187 0.51 14.66 -10.74
CA ASN A 187 0.92 13.77 -11.82
C ASN A 187 2.04 12.80 -11.38
N ILE A 188 1.70 11.96 -10.41
CA ILE A 188 2.57 10.89 -9.92
C ILE A 188 2.06 9.59 -10.53
N SER A 189 2.91 8.87 -11.26
CA SER A 189 2.55 7.61 -11.90
C SER A 189 3.54 6.53 -11.54
N ILE A 190 3.03 5.40 -11.07
CA ILE A 190 3.83 4.23 -10.70
C ILE A 190 3.31 3.02 -11.46
N HIS A 191 4.18 2.36 -12.22
CA HIS A 191 3.83 1.24 -13.08
C HIS A 191 4.67 0.01 -12.78
N LEU A 192 4.02 -1.05 -12.30
CA LEU A 192 4.64 -2.36 -12.02
C LEU A 192 4.11 -3.38 -13.04
N SER A 193 4.95 -3.85 -13.96
CA SER A 193 4.57 -4.86 -14.95
C SER A 193 5.52 -6.04 -14.95
N ASP A 194 4.96 -7.25 -14.80
CA ASP A 194 5.74 -8.49 -14.83
C ASP A 194 6.82 -8.48 -13.73
N VAL A 195 6.44 -8.02 -12.53
CA VAL A 195 7.35 -7.82 -11.39
C VAL A 195 7.16 -8.92 -10.35
N ILE A 196 8.28 -9.39 -9.79
CA ILE A 196 8.30 -10.18 -8.55
C ILE A 196 8.83 -9.27 -7.45
N LEU A 197 8.01 -8.96 -6.46
CA LEU A 197 8.35 -8.08 -5.35
C LEU A 197 8.24 -8.85 -4.04
N LEU A 198 9.35 -8.99 -3.33
CA LEU A 198 9.39 -9.46 -1.95
C LEU A 198 9.73 -8.27 -1.04
N VAL A 199 8.86 -7.99 -0.07
CA VAL A 199 9.08 -6.96 0.95
C VAL A 199 9.09 -7.62 2.31
N VAL A 200 10.22 -7.58 3.01
CA VAL A 200 10.34 -7.95 4.41
C VAL A 200 10.33 -6.67 5.24
N TYR A 201 9.44 -6.57 6.21
CA TYR A 201 9.33 -5.40 7.08
C TYR A 201 9.45 -5.83 8.55
N ASP A 202 10.47 -5.28 9.23
CA ASP A 202 10.76 -5.46 10.64
C ASP A 202 10.29 -4.20 11.41
N PRO A 203 9.07 -4.20 11.98
CA PRO A 203 8.46 -3.07 12.68
C PRO A 203 9.13 -2.62 13.99
N ASN A 204 10.41 -2.92 14.24
CA ASN A 204 11.10 -2.89 15.54
C ASN A 204 10.91 -1.63 16.42
N MET A 205 10.41 -0.51 15.88
CA MET A 205 10.01 0.69 16.65
C MET A 205 8.85 1.50 16.02
N VAL A 206 8.25 1.07 14.91
CA VAL A 206 7.35 1.94 14.13
C VAL A 206 5.89 1.69 14.49
N THR A 207 5.32 2.62 15.24
CA THR A 207 3.87 2.76 15.38
C THR A 207 3.29 3.45 14.15
N GLY A 208 2.12 2.97 13.69
CA GLY A 208 1.30 3.70 12.74
C GLY A 208 1.17 3.07 11.35
N ARG A 209 0.77 3.91 10.39
CA ARG A 209 0.36 3.55 9.03
C ARG A 209 1.48 3.83 8.05
N THR A 210 2.00 2.78 7.42
CA THR A 210 3.13 2.85 6.48
C THR A 210 2.73 2.38 5.08
N GLY A 211 3.43 2.89 4.07
CA GLY A 211 3.21 2.55 2.67
C GLY A 211 4.52 2.19 1.97
N PHE A 212 4.50 1.24 1.04
CA PHE A 212 5.60 1.04 0.09
C PHE A 212 5.79 2.29 -0.80
N VAL A 213 4.66 2.90 -1.17
CA VAL A 213 4.55 4.25 -1.71
C VAL A 213 3.64 5.02 -0.77
N GLN A 214 4.08 6.18 -0.29
CA GLN A 214 3.24 7.02 0.55
C GLN A 214 3.24 8.49 0.11
N VAL A 215 2.06 9.10 0.18
CA VAL A 215 1.82 10.54 0.03
C VAL A 215 1.15 11.03 1.30
N LYS A 216 1.85 11.86 2.08
CA LYS A 216 1.42 12.32 3.40
C LYS A 216 1.74 13.78 3.64
N ASN A 217 1.02 14.41 4.55
CA ASN A 217 1.22 15.84 4.91
C ASN A 217 1.17 16.79 3.69
N VAL A 218 0.53 16.38 2.60
CA VAL A 218 0.36 17.20 1.40
C VAL A 218 -0.98 17.91 1.51
N VAL A 219 -0.99 19.23 1.30
CA VAL A 219 -2.23 20.01 1.37
C VAL A 219 -3.15 19.60 0.23
N THR A 220 -2.63 19.61 -1.00
CA THR A 220 -3.38 19.19 -2.18
C THR A 220 -2.55 18.26 -3.03
N TYR A 221 -3.15 17.15 -3.46
CA TYR A 221 -2.55 16.32 -4.50
C TYR A 221 -3.55 15.95 -5.59
N SER A 222 -3.04 15.78 -6.81
CA SER A 222 -3.87 15.37 -7.94
C SER A 222 -3.15 14.45 -8.92
N ALA A 223 -3.90 13.66 -9.67
CA ALA A 223 -3.35 12.75 -10.69
C ALA A 223 -2.30 11.78 -10.12
N VAL A 224 -2.60 11.16 -8.98
CA VAL A 224 -1.77 10.10 -8.38
C VAL A 224 -2.28 8.75 -8.87
N SER A 225 -1.46 8.01 -9.61
CA SER A 225 -1.82 6.75 -10.24
C SER A 225 -0.83 5.63 -9.91
N MET A 226 -1.34 4.44 -9.62
CA MET A 226 -0.55 3.22 -9.53
C MET A 226 -1.21 2.13 -10.39
N THR A 227 -0.43 1.52 -11.28
CA THR A 227 -0.89 0.44 -12.16
C THR A 227 0.00 -0.77 -11.96
N ILE A 228 -0.63 -1.92 -11.73
CA ILE A 228 0.05 -3.19 -11.45
C ILE A 228 -0.51 -4.25 -12.40
N ARG A 229 0.38 -4.91 -13.14
CA ARG A 229 0.01 -5.95 -14.09
C ARG A 229 0.94 -7.14 -13.98
N ASN A 230 0.36 -8.35 -13.99
CA ASN A 230 1.12 -9.60 -14.01
C ASN A 230 2.20 -9.68 -12.92
N ALA A 231 1.90 -9.17 -11.71
CA ALA A 231 2.89 -9.08 -10.65
C ALA A 231 2.63 -10.12 -9.55
N THR A 232 3.71 -10.57 -8.91
CA THR A 232 3.64 -11.31 -7.65
C THR A 232 4.26 -10.46 -6.56
N ILE A 233 3.45 -10.01 -5.61
CA ILE A 233 3.87 -9.17 -4.49
C ILE A 233 3.74 -9.99 -3.21
N SER A 234 4.83 -10.19 -2.49
CA SER A 234 4.86 -10.91 -1.22
C SER A 234 5.39 -10.00 -0.13
N VAL A 235 4.60 -9.80 0.91
CA VAL A 235 4.91 -8.94 2.05
C VAL A 235 4.98 -9.81 3.29
N VAL A 236 6.14 -9.76 3.94
CA VAL A 236 6.43 -10.50 5.16
C VAL A 236 6.66 -9.51 6.28
N MET A 237 5.76 -9.50 7.25
CA MET A 237 5.85 -8.67 8.44
C MET A 237 6.47 -9.50 9.57
N ASN A 238 7.69 -9.17 9.97
CA ASN A 238 8.40 -9.90 11.01
C ASN A 238 8.15 -9.29 12.39
N THR A 239 7.20 -9.86 13.13
CA THR A 239 6.81 -9.36 14.46
C THR A 239 7.53 -10.06 15.61
N THR A 240 8.53 -10.88 15.29
CA THR A 240 9.24 -11.76 16.23
C THR A 240 9.81 -11.02 17.44
N ASP A 241 10.30 -9.81 17.25
CA ASP A 241 11.02 -9.03 18.26
C ASP A 241 10.22 -7.82 18.79
N ILE A 242 8.91 -7.74 18.54
CA ILE A 242 8.09 -6.65 19.09
C ILE A 242 7.76 -6.92 20.57
N TYR A 243 8.14 -5.98 21.43
CA TYR A 243 7.94 -6.04 22.88
C TYR A 243 6.72 -5.25 23.37
N GLN A 244 5.96 -4.58 22.49
CA GLN A 244 4.76 -3.82 22.86
C GLN A 244 3.57 -4.15 21.95
N PRO A 245 2.34 -4.27 22.48
CA PRO A 245 1.16 -4.48 21.66
C PRO A 245 0.85 -3.19 20.89
N LEU A 246 1.24 -3.15 19.61
CA LEU A 246 1.03 -1.99 18.74
C LEU A 246 0.31 -2.44 17.46
N PRO A 247 -0.75 -1.74 17.03
CA PRO A 247 -1.33 -1.97 15.72
C PRO A 247 -0.38 -1.46 14.64
N VAL A 248 -0.01 -2.32 13.71
CA VAL A 248 0.86 -1.98 12.58
C VAL A 248 0.09 -2.14 11.29
N TRP A 249 0.08 -1.07 10.49
CA TRP A 249 -0.60 -1.03 9.20
C TRP A 249 0.44 -0.86 8.10
N TRP A 250 0.39 -1.75 7.12
CA TRP A 250 1.23 -1.69 5.93
C TRP A 250 0.33 -1.68 4.70
N SER A 251 0.65 -0.81 3.75
CA SER A 251 -0.06 -0.69 2.48
C SER A 251 0.91 -0.62 1.30
N LEU A 252 0.47 -1.04 0.12
CA LEU A 252 1.26 -0.82 -1.09
C LEU A 252 1.22 0.66 -1.50
N LEU A 253 0.05 1.28 -1.42
CA LEU A 253 -0.17 2.71 -1.61
C LEU A 253 -0.88 3.30 -0.39
N HIS A 254 -0.24 4.27 0.25
CA HIS A 254 -0.83 5.07 1.32
C HIS A 254 -1.05 6.51 0.85
N LEU A 255 -2.31 6.96 0.90
CA LEU A 255 -2.70 8.32 0.63
C LEU A 255 -3.34 8.93 1.87
N GLU A 256 -2.68 9.91 2.46
CA GLU A 256 -3.23 10.71 3.54
C GLU A 256 -3.79 12.03 2.97
N VAL A 257 -5.10 12.22 3.11
CA VAL A 257 -5.86 13.38 2.63
C VAL A 257 -5.93 14.41 3.74
N VAL A 258 -5.08 15.44 3.67
CA VAL A 258 -5.12 16.55 4.63
C VAL A 258 -6.21 17.55 4.26
N ASN A 259 -6.22 18.05 3.03
CA ASN A 259 -7.24 18.99 2.55
C ASN A 259 -7.97 18.46 1.31
N THR A 260 -7.29 18.33 0.16
CA THR A 260 -7.95 17.86 -1.07
C THR A 260 -7.07 16.88 -1.86
N GLY A 261 -7.62 15.71 -2.18
CA GLY A 261 -7.08 14.79 -3.17
C GLY A 261 -7.98 14.74 -4.40
N GLU A 262 -7.41 14.64 -5.60
CA GLU A 262 -8.19 14.60 -6.84
C GLU A 262 -7.60 13.63 -7.88
N ASN A 263 -8.45 13.05 -8.74
CA ASN A 263 -8.01 12.30 -9.92
C ASN A 263 -7.02 11.18 -9.60
N CYS A 264 -7.32 10.40 -8.57
CA CYS A 264 -6.45 9.32 -8.13
C CYS A 264 -6.90 7.97 -8.71
N ALA A 265 -5.94 7.10 -9.02
CA ALA A 265 -6.24 5.81 -9.59
C ALA A 265 -5.34 4.70 -9.05
N LEU A 266 -5.91 3.55 -8.70
CA LEU A 266 -5.17 2.31 -8.49
C LEU A 266 -5.79 1.21 -9.32
N SER A 267 -5.01 0.61 -10.22
CA SER A 267 -5.44 -0.47 -11.10
C SER A 267 -4.55 -1.70 -10.93
N MET A 268 -5.17 -2.86 -10.75
CA MET A 268 -4.49 -4.15 -10.58
C MET A 268 -5.08 -5.18 -11.53
N LEU A 269 -4.23 -5.85 -12.30
CA LEU A 269 -4.64 -6.88 -13.24
C LEU A 269 -3.71 -8.09 -13.14
N ASN A 270 -4.31 -9.27 -12.94
CA ASN A 270 -3.57 -10.54 -12.93
C ASN A 270 -2.42 -10.51 -11.90
N THR A 271 -2.72 -9.98 -10.71
CA THR A 271 -1.75 -9.79 -9.62
C THR A 271 -2.00 -10.80 -8.51
N THR A 272 -0.94 -11.45 -8.04
CA THR A 272 -0.97 -12.25 -6.81
C THR A 272 -0.35 -11.44 -5.66
N PHE A 273 -1.04 -11.37 -4.54
CA PHE A 273 -0.56 -10.71 -3.33
C PHE A 273 -0.56 -11.68 -2.16
N ASN A 274 0.61 -11.87 -1.57
CA ASN A 274 0.79 -12.70 -0.39
C ASN A 274 1.14 -11.79 0.78
N PHE A 275 0.38 -11.85 1.86
CA PHE A 275 0.68 -11.14 3.10
C PHE A 275 0.85 -12.14 4.23
N THR A 276 2.04 -12.17 4.83
CA THR A 276 2.36 -13.14 5.89
C THR A 276 2.92 -12.42 7.11
N GLN A 277 2.36 -12.72 8.27
CA GLN A 277 2.94 -12.41 9.56
C GLN A 277 3.88 -13.53 9.98
N LEU A 278 5.12 -13.19 10.31
CA LEU A 278 5.99 -14.06 11.09
C LEU A 278 5.89 -13.64 12.56
N GLN A 279 5.53 -14.59 13.42
CA GLN A 279 5.51 -14.46 14.86
C GLN A 279 6.28 -15.67 15.42
N GLN A 280 7.16 -15.45 16.41
CA GLN A 280 7.78 -16.57 17.13
C GLN A 280 6.69 -17.41 17.81
N ASP A 281 6.83 -18.74 17.77
CA ASP A 281 6.13 -19.68 18.65
C ASP A 281 6.57 -19.44 20.11
N ARG A 282 6.19 -18.31 20.69
CA ARG A 282 6.49 -18.02 22.09
C ARG A 282 5.58 -18.88 22.95
N SER A 283 6.19 -19.76 23.74
CA SER A 283 5.52 -20.40 24.87
C SER A 283 4.72 -19.35 25.63
N LEU A 284 3.42 -19.60 25.75
CA LEU A 284 2.34 -18.65 26.10
C LEU A 284 2.38 -18.10 27.53
N VAL A 285 3.54 -18.12 28.21
CA VAL A 285 3.58 -18.03 29.68
C VAL A 285 4.02 -16.66 30.20
N ILE A 286 4.75 -15.81 29.45
CA ILE A 286 5.40 -14.63 30.09
C ILE A 286 5.22 -13.28 29.37
N ASN A 287 5.03 -13.20 28.05
CA ASN A 287 4.94 -11.90 27.36
C ASN A 287 3.59 -11.67 26.67
N ASN A 288 2.76 -10.83 27.30
CA ASN A 288 1.37 -10.44 26.97
C ASN A 288 1.19 -9.63 25.66
N THR A 289 2.08 -9.72 24.66
CA THR A 289 2.10 -8.79 23.53
C THR A 289 1.64 -9.44 22.23
N VAL A 290 0.39 -9.16 21.83
CA VAL A 290 -0.12 -9.47 20.48
C VAL A 290 -0.06 -8.22 19.62
N VAL A 291 0.63 -8.30 18.50
CA VAL A 291 0.75 -7.23 17.50
C VAL A 291 -0.35 -7.44 16.46
N SER A 292 -1.29 -6.50 16.36
CA SER A 292 -2.35 -6.55 15.34
C SER A 292 -1.79 -6.05 14.01
N LEU A 293 -1.77 -6.90 12.98
CA LEU A 293 -1.26 -6.56 11.65
C LEU A 293 -2.35 -6.40 10.60
N SER A 294 -2.39 -5.22 10.01
CA SER A 294 -3.28 -4.90 8.91
C SER A 294 -2.50 -4.81 7.60
N GLY A 295 -2.75 -5.75 6.69
CA GLY A 295 -2.21 -5.76 5.34
C GLY A 295 -3.21 -5.18 4.34
N LEU A 296 -2.82 -4.10 3.67
CA LEU A 296 -3.65 -3.39 2.70
C LEU A 296 -2.96 -3.27 1.35
N PHE A 297 -3.71 -3.16 0.27
CA PHE A 297 -3.13 -2.65 -0.99
C PHE A 297 -3.23 -1.13 -1.02
N LEU A 298 -4.41 -0.61 -0.71
CA LEU A 298 -4.69 0.82 -0.63
C LEU A 298 -5.15 1.21 0.76
N LEU A 299 -4.47 2.20 1.32
CA LEU A 299 -4.91 2.92 2.50
C LEU A 299 -5.22 4.36 2.11
N LEU A 300 -6.46 4.79 2.33
CA LEU A 300 -6.91 6.16 2.17
C LEU A 300 -7.28 6.71 3.55
N ASP A 301 -6.53 7.70 4.04
CA ASP A 301 -6.66 8.24 5.39
C ASP A 301 -7.05 9.72 5.36
N PHE A 302 -8.25 10.07 5.80
CA PHE A 302 -8.70 11.46 5.90
C PHE A 302 -8.37 12.02 7.29
N VAL A 303 -7.51 13.05 7.32
CA VAL A 303 -6.97 13.60 8.58
C VAL A 303 -8.01 14.46 9.32
N SER A 304 -8.95 15.06 8.59
CA SER A 304 -9.99 15.91 9.17
C SER A 304 -11.34 15.69 8.51
N SER A 305 -12.43 16.08 9.19
CA SER A 305 -13.79 15.99 8.66
C SER A 305 -14.01 16.86 7.41
N THR A 306 -13.14 17.84 7.16
CA THR A 306 -13.16 18.71 5.97
C THR A 306 -12.34 18.18 4.80
N SER A 307 -11.49 17.16 5.04
CA SER A 307 -10.63 16.57 4.02
C SER A 307 -11.47 15.90 2.95
N THR A 308 -11.20 16.18 1.67
CA THR A 308 -12.03 15.72 0.54
C THR A 308 -11.20 14.98 -0.49
N MET A 309 -11.75 13.90 -1.06
CA MET A 309 -11.21 13.19 -2.21
C MET A 309 -12.21 13.20 -3.35
N THR A 310 -11.83 13.68 -4.53
CA THR A 310 -12.66 13.69 -5.74
C THR A 310 -12.09 12.78 -6.82
N GLN A 311 -12.96 12.11 -7.58
CA GLN A 311 -12.60 11.34 -8.78
C GLN A 311 -11.53 10.28 -8.48
N PHE A 312 -11.86 9.34 -7.59
CA PHE A 312 -10.99 8.23 -7.26
C PHE A 312 -11.44 6.95 -7.97
N ASN A 313 -10.54 6.32 -8.72
CA ASN A 313 -10.79 5.06 -9.42
C ASN A 313 -9.99 3.91 -8.78
N PHE A 314 -10.67 2.83 -8.43
CA PHE A 314 -10.08 1.60 -7.92
C PHE A 314 -10.50 0.42 -8.81
N ASP A 315 -9.57 -0.21 -9.51
CA ASP A 315 -9.83 -1.37 -10.37
C ASP A 315 -8.97 -2.56 -9.93
N ALA A 316 -9.59 -3.70 -9.65
CA ALA A 316 -8.91 -4.93 -9.29
C ALA A 316 -9.52 -6.11 -10.06
N ARG A 317 -8.74 -6.69 -10.99
CA ARG A 317 -9.23 -7.71 -11.91
C ARG A 317 -8.34 -8.94 -11.96
N SER A 318 -8.96 -10.12 -11.88
CA SER A 318 -8.25 -11.41 -11.95
C SER A 318 -7.11 -11.50 -10.92
N CYS A 319 -7.33 -10.95 -9.72
CA CYS A 319 -6.32 -10.93 -8.66
C CYS A 319 -6.48 -12.12 -7.71
N ARG A 320 -5.37 -12.57 -7.14
CA ARG A 320 -5.36 -13.54 -6.02
C ARG A 320 -4.75 -12.89 -4.79
N ILE A 321 -5.41 -13.03 -3.64
CA ILE A 321 -4.94 -12.56 -2.34
C ILE A 321 -4.78 -13.78 -1.44
N VAL A 322 -3.62 -13.92 -0.82
CA VAL A 322 -3.38 -14.94 0.22
C VAL A 322 -2.86 -14.23 1.46
N GLY A 323 -3.67 -14.23 2.52
CA GLY A 323 -3.35 -13.59 3.79
C GLY A 323 -3.09 -14.63 4.89
N ARG A 324 -2.04 -14.42 5.69
CA ARG A 324 -1.78 -15.14 6.95
C ARG A 324 -1.41 -14.11 8.01
N THR A 325 -2.38 -13.67 8.79
CA THR A 325 -2.23 -12.59 9.78
C THR A 325 -3.12 -12.87 10.99
N ASN A 326 -2.94 -12.16 12.09
CA ASN A 326 -3.79 -12.25 13.27
C ASN A 326 -4.86 -11.15 13.37
N ALA A 327 -4.96 -10.25 12.37
CA ALA A 327 -5.86 -9.10 12.41
C ALA A 327 -6.62 -8.82 11.11
N ILE A 328 -6.09 -7.97 10.21
CA ILE A 328 -6.85 -7.40 9.09
C ILE A 328 -6.17 -7.64 7.74
N VAL A 329 -6.91 -8.09 6.73
CA VAL A 329 -6.44 -8.13 5.32
C VAL A 329 -7.52 -7.56 4.41
N GLN A 330 -7.15 -6.53 3.63
CA GLN A 330 -8.09 -5.86 2.72
C GLN A 330 -7.44 -5.40 1.42
N LEU A 331 -8.23 -5.28 0.34
CA LEU A 331 -7.75 -4.58 -0.85
C LEU A 331 -7.67 -3.08 -0.59
N MET A 332 -8.76 -2.50 -0.09
CA MET A 332 -8.83 -1.07 0.18
C MET A 332 -9.44 -0.82 1.56
N TYR A 333 -8.83 0.11 2.28
CA TYR A 333 -9.38 0.69 3.49
C TYR A 333 -9.40 2.21 3.39
N ALA A 334 -10.59 2.79 3.47
CA ALA A 334 -10.80 4.23 3.61
C ALA A 334 -11.24 4.54 5.04
N SER A 335 -10.50 5.43 5.71
CA SER A 335 -10.71 5.80 7.10
C SER A 335 -10.82 7.31 7.19
N GLY A 336 -11.86 7.85 7.82
CA GLY A 336 -11.93 9.27 8.15
C GLY A 336 -11.96 9.58 9.64
N SER A 337 -12.08 10.87 9.96
CA SER A 337 -12.13 11.37 11.32
C SER A 337 -13.57 11.68 11.74
N GLY A 338 -14.02 11.15 12.89
CA GLY A 338 -15.26 11.59 13.55
C GLY A 338 -16.38 10.54 13.67
N THR A 339 -17.51 11.00 14.22
CA THR A 339 -18.79 10.28 14.32
C THR A 339 -19.67 10.62 13.10
N VAL A 340 -20.70 9.80 12.79
CA VAL A 340 -21.62 10.10 11.68
C VAL A 340 -22.17 11.53 11.80
N GLN A 341 -21.77 12.41 10.89
CA GLN A 341 -22.20 13.80 10.84
C GLN A 341 -22.40 14.26 9.37
N PRO A 342 -23.19 15.32 9.13
CA PRO A 342 -23.40 15.85 7.77
C PRO A 342 -22.12 16.38 7.10
N ASN A 343 -21.09 16.72 7.88
CA ASN A 343 -19.86 17.37 7.42
C ASN A 343 -18.65 16.41 7.47
N MET A 344 -18.84 15.12 7.20
CA MET A 344 -17.75 14.14 7.18
C MET A 344 -16.90 14.25 5.91
N SER A 345 -15.65 13.77 6.01
CA SER A 345 -14.67 13.76 4.93
C SER A 345 -15.24 13.07 3.69
N PRO A 346 -15.51 13.81 2.60
CA PRO A 346 -16.23 13.22 1.49
C PRO A 346 -15.27 12.57 0.48
N LEU A 347 -15.60 11.33 0.13
CA LEU A 347 -15.12 10.59 -1.03
C LEU A 347 -16.17 10.73 -2.14
N LEU A 348 -15.92 11.67 -3.04
CA LEU A 348 -16.82 12.09 -4.11
C LEU A 348 -16.47 11.42 -5.43
N SER A 349 -17.48 10.89 -6.13
CA SER A 349 -17.32 10.24 -7.45
C SER A 349 -16.30 9.10 -7.42
N PHE A 350 -16.37 8.25 -6.39
CA PHE A 350 -15.52 7.07 -6.29
C PHE A 350 -16.06 5.94 -7.17
N HIS A 351 -15.20 5.40 -8.02
CA HIS A 351 -15.54 4.28 -8.89
C HIS A 351 -14.68 3.09 -8.51
N SER A 352 -15.32 2.03 -8.05
CA SER A 352 -14.67 0.76 -7.73
C SER A 352 -15.18 -0.36 -8.62
N ARG A 353 -14.25 -1.07 -9.25
CA ARG A 353 -14.50 -2.28 -10.01
C ARG A 353 -13.62 -3.40 -9.48
N ILE A 354 -14.26 -4.39 -8.86
CA ILE A 354 -13.62 -5.62 -8.40
C ILE A 354 -14.24 -6.78 -9.19
N ASP A 355 -13.42 -7.47 -9.98
CA ASP A 355 -13.89 -8.51 -10.89
C ASP A 355 -12.95 -9.72 -10.83
N SER A 356 -13.52 -10.90 -10.57
CA SER A 356 -12.76 -12.15 -10.58
C SER A 356 -11.60 -12.15 -9.57
N VAL A 357 -11.81 -11.55 -8.40
CA VAL A 357 -10.81 -11.54 -7.31
C VAL A 357 -11.07 -12.72 -6.37
N LYS A 358 -10.02 -13.47 -6.06
CA LYS A 358 -10.06 -14.56 -5.08
C LYS A 358 -9.17 -14.25 -3.89
N ALA A 359 -9.74 -14.26 -2.69
CA ALA A 359 -9.03 -14.01 -1.45
C ALA A 359 -9.13 -15.23 -0.53
N GLU A 360 -7.98 -15.77 -0.10
CA GLU A 360 -7.86 -16.78 0.96
C GLU A 360 -7.14 -16.15 2.15
N ILE A 361 -7.85 -15.96 3.26
CA ILE A 361 -7.29 -15.36 4.46
C ILE A 361 -7.32 -16.37 5.58
N HIS A 362 -6.14 -16.70 6.09
CA HIS A 362 -5.96 -17.48 7.29
C HIS A 362 -5.69 -16.52 8.44
N ASN A 363 -6.70 -16.31 9.27
CA ASN A 363 -6.54 -15.57 10.50
C ASN A 363 -5.92 -16.50 11.54
N VAL A 364 -4.59 -16.43 11.68
CA VAL A 364 -3.77 -17.34 12.49
C VAL A 364 -3.38 -16.70 13.81
N GLY A 365 -3.08 -17.54 14.80
CA GLY A 365 -2.59 -17.12 16.11
C GLY A 365 -3.72 -16.91 17.12
N ALA A 366 -3.36 -17.05 18.38
CA ALA A 366 -4.34 -17.09 19.46
C ALA A 366 -5.00 -15.73 19.73
N LEU A 367 -6.27 -15.74 20.13
CA LEU A 367 -7.08 -14.52 20.32
C LEU A 367 -6.45 -13.56 21.34
N PRO A 368 -6.40 -12.23 21.08
CA PRO A 368 -5.90 -11.25 22.04
C PRO A 368 -6.56 -11.33 23.42
N GLN A 369 -5.80 -10.99 24.47
CA GLN A 369 -6.30 -10.99 25.86
C GLN A 369 -7.43 -9.97 26.11
N GLN A 370 -7.49 -8.91 25.31
CA GLN A 370 -8.46 -7.81 25.40
C GLN A 370 -9.44 -7.84 24.22
N ASN A 371 -10.37 -6.88 24.20
CA ASN A 371 -11.27 -6.66 23.09
C ASN A 371 -10.49 -6.52 21.77
N CYS A 372 -10.90 -7.25 20.73
CA CYS A 372 -10.24 -7.17 19.44
C CYS A 372 -11.23 -7.28 18.28
N GLU A 373 -10.85 -6.67 17.16
CA GLU A 373 -11.50 -6.91 15.87
C GLU A 373 -10.53 -7.65 14.94
N ARG A 374 -11.00 -8.73 14.33
CA ARG A 374 -10.35 -9.36 13.17
C ARG A 374 -11.25 -9.19 11.97
N ARG A 375 -10.69 -8.74 10.85
CA ARG A 375 -11.49 -8.41 9.67
C ARG A 375 -10.86 -8.86 8.36
N ALA A 376 -11.67 -9.50 7.54
CA ALA A 376 -11.35 -9.81 6.17
C ALA A 376 -12.37 -9.11 5.27
N SER A 377 -11.91 -8.18 4.41
CA SER A 377 -12.81 -7.65 3.38
C SER A 377 -12.11 -7.24 2.11
N LEU A 378 -12.85 -7.13 1.00
CA LEU A 378 -12.27 -6.54 -0.21
C LEU A 378 -12.23 -5.02 -0.06
N LEU A 379 -13.37 -4.41 0.25
CA LEU A 379 -13.48 -2.97 0.49
C LEU A 379 -13.92 -2.71 1.93
N ALA A 380 -13.35 -1.67 2.55
CA ALA A 380 -13.82 -1.16 3.82
C ALA A 380 -13.81 0.36 3.87
N PHE A 381 -14.90 0.91 4.38
CA PHE A 381 -15.13 2.34 4.55
C PHE A 381 -15.54 2.59 5.99
N GLU A 382 -14.77 3.43 6.67
CA GLU A 382 -15.02 3.82 8.05
C GLU A 382 -14.97 5.33 8.18
N LYS A 383 -15.92 5.88 8.94
CA LYS A 383 -15.86 7.29 9.35
C LYS A 383 -15.71 8.25 8.17
N CYS A 384 -16.33 7.95 7.02
CA CYS A 384 -16.27 8.78 5.83
C CYS A 384 -17.65 8.99 5.20
N ALA A 385 -17.78 10.03 4.37
CA ALA A 385 -18.94 10.21 3.50
C ALA A 385 -18.60 9.71 2.09
N ILE A 386 -19.47 8.94 1.48
CA ILE A 386 -19.34 8.40 0.13
C ILE A 386 -20.46 9.00 -0.70
N ALA A 387 -20.16 9.78 -1.74
CA ALA A 387 -21.20 10.42 -2.54
C ALA A 387 -20.98 10.33 -4.05
N GLY A 388 -22.06 10.05 -4.78
CA GLY A 388 -22.03 9.92 -6.24
C GLY A 388 -21.14 8.76 -6.72
N SER A 389 -21.01 7.71 -5.91
CA SER A 389 -20.03 6.64 -6.12
C SER A 389 -20.65 5.43 -6.79
N ASN A 390 -19.84 4.67 -7.54
CA ASN A 390 -20.23 3.41 -8.16
C ASN A 390 -19.28 2.30 -7.70
N ILE A 391 -19.78 1.37 -6.90
CA ILE A 391 -19.01 0.26 -6.34
C ILE A 391 -19.56 -1.03 -6.94
N SER A 392 -18.70 -1.81 -7.60
CA SER A 392 -19.07 -3.08 -8.21
C SER A 392 -18.12 -4.19 -7.77
N VAL A 393 -18.68 -5.28 -7.25
CA VAL A 393 -17.96 -6.51 -6.91
C VAL A 393 -18.62 -7.66 -7.66
N THR A 394 -17.89 -8.27 -8.59
CA THR A 394 -18.41 -9.28 -9.50
C THR A 394 -17.50 -10.51 -9.53
N ASN A 395 -18.07 -11.71 -9.64
CA ASN A 395 -17.31 -12.97 -9.77
C ASN A 395 -16.21 -13.16 -8.71
N SER A 396 -16.37 -12.59 -7.52
CA SER A 396 -15.29 -12.52 -6.52
C SER A 396 -15.58 -13.43 -5.33
N GLN A 397 -14.53 -14.01 -4.75
CA GLN A 397 -14.63 -14.95 -3.64
C GLN A 397 -13.73 -14.52 -2.49
N LEU A 398 -14.28 -14.57 -1.27
CA LEU A 398 -13.56 -14.36 -0.03
C LEU A 398 -13.72 -15.60 0.86
N ALA A 399 -12.65 -16.39 0.97
CA ALA A 399 -12.57 -17.53 1.86
C ALA A 399 -11.72 -17.17 3.09
N VAL A 400 -12.30 -17.33 4.28
CA VAL A 400 -11.62 -17.06 5.54
C VAL A 400 -11.59 -18.32 6.39
N THR A 401 -10.39 -18.71 6.80
CA THR A 401 -10.19 -19.72 7.83
C THR A 401 -9.67 -19.03 9.07
N MET A 402 -10.29 -19.28 10.23
CA MET A 402 -9.86 -18.66 11.49
C MET A 402 -9.42 -19.70 12.50
N ASP A 403 -8.23 -19.48 13.05
CA ASP A 403 -7.79 -20.15 14.28
C ASP A 403 -8.30 -19.36 15.49
N LEU A 404 -9.18 -19.99 16.25
CA LEU A 404 -9.92 -19.40 17.38
C LEU A 404 -9.40 -19.89 18.73
N GLY A 405 -8.30 -20.64 18.77
CA GLY A 405 -7.72 -21.10 20.04
C GLY A 405 -7.20 -19.95 20.90
N ASP A 406 -7.34 -20.06 22.22
CA ASP A 406 -6.74 -19.12 23.18
C ASP A 406 -5.35 -19.56 23.68
N GLY A 407 -4.94 -20.79 23.37
CA GLY A 407 -3.70 -21.39 23.84
C GLY A 407 -3.68 -21.60 25.35
N ALA A 408 -4.84 -21.78 25.99
CA ALA A 408 -5.00 -21.89 27.45
C ALA A 408 -4.54 -20.63 28.22
N ARG A 409 -4.61 -19.45 27.60
CA ARG A 409 -4.29 -18.17 28.25
C ARG A 409 -5.47 -17.63 29.05
N ALA A 410 -5.18 -17.02 30.21
CA ALA A 410 -6.16 -16.20 30.90
C ALA A 410 -6.35 -14.87 30.17
N HIS A 411 -7.59 -14.54 29.84
CA HIS A 411 -7.97 -13.27 29.23
C HIS A 411 -8.40 -12.26 30.30
N THR A 412 -8.03 -11.00 30.09
CA THR A 412 -8.41 -9.89 30.98
C THR A 412 -9.42 -9.03 30.24
N GLY A 413 -10.70 -9.20 30.60
CA GLY A 413 -11.76 -8.42 29.98
C GLY A 413 -11.68 -6.93 30.30
N ASP A 414 -12.40 -6.14 29.52
CA ASP A 414 -12.48 -4.69 29.64
C ASP A 414 -13.26 -4.30 30.90
N TYR A 415 -12.62 -3.58 31.83
CA TYR A 415 -13.24 -3.15 33.09
C TYR A 415 -14.45 -2.24 32.86
N THR A 416 -14.53 -1.53 31.72
CA THR A 416 -15.68 -0.71 31.34
C THR A 416 -16.87 -1.55 30.86
N LEU A 417 -16.62 -2.79 30.44
CA LEU A 417 -17.62 -3.77 30.03
C LEU A 417 -17.78 -4.86 31.09
N LEU A 418 -17.71 -4.51 32.38
CA LEU A 418 -17.81 -5.47 33.48
C LEU A 418 -16.81 -6.62 33.31
N TYR A 419 -15.57 -6.33 32.92
CA TYR A 419 -14.52 -7.33 32.70
C TYR A 419 -14.86 -8.42 31.66
N TYR A 420 -15.64 -8.08 30.62
CA TYR A 420 -15.82 -8.95 29.45
C TYR A 420 -14.70 -8.77 28.42
N ALA A 421 -14.19 -9.86 27.87
CA ALA A 421 -13.38 -9.81 26.64
C ALA A 421 -14.28 -10.09 25.42
N VAL A 422 -14.34 -9.15 24.48
CA VAL A 422 -15.19 -9.20 23.30
C VAL A 422 -14.35 -9.30 22.03
N TRP A 423 -14.54 -10.37 21.27
CA TRP A 423 -13.90 -10.55 19.97
C TRP A 423 -14.92 -10.37 18.86
N LEU A 424 -14.66 -9.40 17.99
CA LEU A 424 -15.45 -9.08 16.80
C LEU A 424 -14.75 -9.68 15.59
N LEU A 425 -15.41 -10.64 14.93
CA LEU A 425 -14.84 -11.38 13.81
C LEU A 425 -15.69 -11.12 12.57
N ARG A 426 -15.14 -10.36 11.63
CA ARG A 426 -15.87 -9.78 10.51
C ARG A 426 -15.32 -10.29 9.17
N THR A 427 -16.18 -10.90 8.36
CA THR A 427 -15.83 -11.35 7.01
C THR A 427 -16.87 -10.82 6.02
N GLN A 428 -16.47 -9.86 5.18
CA GLN A 428 -17.37 -9.20 4.23
C GLN A 428 -16.72 -8.87 2.89
N LEU A 429 -17.46 -8.83 1.77
CA LEU A 429 -16.87 -8.27 0.53
C LEU A 429 -16.78 -6.74 0.62
N VAL A 430 -17.86 -6.11 1.08
CA VAL A 430 -17.95 -4.66 1.28
C VAL A 430 -18.35 -4.36 2.72
N TYR A 431 -17.53 -3.60 3.43
CA TYR A 431 -17.80 -3.17 4.80
C TYR A 431 -17.94 -1.66 4.87
N ILE A 432 -19.05 -1.17 5.41
CA ILE A 432 -19.29 0.25 5.64
C ILE A 432 -19.73 0.46 7.09
N HIS A 433 -18.98 1.29 7.81
CA HIS A 433 -19.23 1.54 9.23
C HIS A 433 -19.14 3.03 9.57
N ASN A 434 -20.10 3.51 10.37
CA ASN A 434 -20.14 4.88 10.88
C ASN A 434 -19.89 5.90 9.75
N SER A 435 -20.68 5.78 8.66
CA SER A 435 -20.44 6.48 7.39
C SER A 435 -21.75 6.98 6.78
N VAL A 436 -21.66 7.95 5.86
CA VAL A 436 -22.80 8.45 5.08
C VAL A 436 -22.65 7.98 3.64
N VAL A 437 -23.71 7.48 3.02
CA VAL A 437 -23.71 7.09 1.60
C VAL A 437 -24.84 7.82 0.89
N GLN A 438 -24.48 8.65 -0.09
CA GLN A 438 -25.43 9.51 -0.81
C GLN A 438 -25.33 9.32 -2.32
N GLY A 439 -26.47 9.16 -3.00
CA GLY A 439 -26.51 9.09 -4.47
C GLY A 439 -25.59 8.03 -5.08
N SER A 440 -25.30 6.95 -4.36
CA SER A 440 -24.30 5.96 -4.76
C SER A 440 -24.96 4.63 -5.14
N ASN A 441 -24.30 3.89 -6.02
CA ASN A 441 -24.71 2.56 -6.45
C ASN A 441 -23.68 1.52 -5.96
N ILE A 442 -24.13 0.53 -5.21
CA ILE A 442 -23.32 -0.58 -4.72
C ILE A 442 -23.91 -1.88 -5.27
N SER A 443 -23.13 -2.61 -6.07
CA SER A 443 -23.56 -3.85 -6.69
C SER A 443 -22.61 -5.00 -6.33
N ILE A 444 -23.17 -6.11 -5.88
CA ILE A 444 -22.46 -7.37 -5.61
C ILE A 444 -23.16 -8.47 -6.42
N SER A 445 -22.43 -9.07 -7.35
CA SER A 445 -23.01 -10.08 -8.25
C SER A 445 -22.10 -11.30 -8.39
N TYR A 446 -22.70 -12.49 -8.49
CA TYR A 446 -21.97 -13.74 -8.74
C TYR A 446 -20.79 -13.98 -7.79
N SER A 447 -20.90 -13.50 -6.55
CA SER A 447 -19.80 -13.46 -5.60
C SER A 447 -20.08 -14.33 -4.38
N SER A 448 -19.04 -14.72 -3.65
CA SER A 448 -19.18 -15.63 -2.52
C SER A 448 -18.31 -15.24 -1.33
N VAL A 449 -18.83 -15.50 -0.15
CA VAL A 449 -18.09 -15.45 1.11
C VAL A 449 -18.18 -16.81 1.78
N ASP A 450 -17.03 -17.40 2.10
CA ASP A 450 -16.92 -18.65 2.81
C ASP A 450 -16.14 -18.42 4.11
N PHE A 451 -16.75 -18.68 5.27
CA PHE A 451 -16.10 -18.62 6.57
C PHE A 451 -16.05 -20.00 7.22
N ARG A 452 -14.89 -20.39 7.74
CA ARG A 452 -14.71 -21.61 8.52
C ARG A 452 -13.74 -21.35 9.68
N ASN A 453 -13.94 -21.99 10.82
CA ASN A 453 -12.89 -22.07 11.84
C ASN A 453 -12.13 -23.39 11.74
N SER A 454 -10.91 -23.44 12.28
CA SER A 454 -10.10 -24.67 12.36
C SER A 454 -10.79 -25.76 13.19
N ASP A 455 -10.55 -27.03 12.84
CA ASP A 455 -11.00 -28.17 13.64
C ASP A 455 -10.24 -28.24 14.97
N GLY A 456 -10.93 -28.56 16.07
CA GLY A 456 -10.33 -28.73 17.41
C GLY A 456 -10.09 -27.43 18.19
N VAL A 457 -10.73 -26.32 17.82
CA VAL A 457 -10.70 -25.05 18.55
C VAL A 457 -11.27 -25.23 19.96
N MET A 458 -10.44 -24.96 20.97
CA MET A 458 -10.81 -24.98 22.38
C MET A 458 -10.71 -23.57 22.98
N LEU A 459 -11.80 -23.13 23.60
CA LEU A 459 -11.85 -21.92 24.43
C LEU A 459 -11.81 -22.33 25.91
N THR A 460 -10.81 -21.83 26.63
CA THR A 460 -10.55 -22.08 28.03
C THR A 460 -11.23 -21.02 28.88
N VAL A 461 -12.16 -21.44 29.74
CA VAL A 461 -12.87 -20.54 30.65
C VAL A 461 -12.27 -20.68 32.04
N SER A 462 -11.65 -19.60 32.53
CA SER A 462 -11.13 -19.52 33.90
C SER A 462 -12.28 -19.60 34.92
N PRO A 463 -12.08 -20.21 36.10
CA PRO A 463 -13.10 -20.23 37.14
C PRO A 463 -13.37 -18.80 37.63
N PHE A 464 -14.64 -18.40 37.62
CA PHE A 464 -15.08 -17.07 38.03
C PHE A 464 -14.61 -16.77 39.46
N SER A 465 -13.88 -15.66 39.64
CA SER A 465 -13.62 -15.15 40.99
C SER A 465 -14.92 -14.60 41.57
N LEU A 466 -15.30 -15.09 42.75
CA LEU A 466 -16.47 -14.64 43.49
C LEU A 466 -16.38 -13.12 43.73
N GLY A 467 -17.22 -12.34 43.05
CA GLY A 467 -17.38 -10.89 43.30
C GLY A 467 -17.31 -9.98 42.07
N VAL A 468 -16.82 -10.45 40.92
CA VAL A 468 -16.81 -9.68 39.66
C VAL A 468 -17.23 -10.63 38.54
N ALA A 469 -18.33 -10.33 37.85
CA ALA A 469 -18.67 -11.07 36.64
C ALA A 469 -17.52 -10.88 35.63
N GLN A 470 -16.86 -11.96 35.21
CA GLN A 470 -15.88 -11.96 34.12
C GLN A 470 -16.41 -12.91 33.05
N GLY A 471 -16.28 -12.59 31.77
CA GLY A 471 -16.84 -13.43 30.70
C GLY A 471 -16.20 -13.17 29.35
N PHE A 472 -16.45 -14.08 28.41
CA PHE A 472 -15.99 -13.95 27.02
C PHE A 472 -17.20 -13.88 26.10
N ALA A 473 -17.16 -12.94 25.15
CA ALA A 473 -18.12 -12.84 24.08
C ALA A 473 -17.39 -12.91 22.75
N CYS A 474 -17.80 -13.84 21.89
CA CYS A 474 -17.29 -13.93 20.53
C CYS A 474 -18.45 -13.69 19.56
N LEU A 475 -18.33 -12.64 18.74
CA LEU A 475 -19.35 -12.19 17.81
C LEU A 475 -18.83 -12.38 16.38
N PHE A 476 -19.53 -13.22 15.63
CA PHE A 476 -19.20 -13.56 14.24
C PHE A 476 -20.15 -12.87 13.28
N PHE A 477 -19.59 -12.12 12.33
CA PHE A 477 -20.32 -11.47 11.24
C PHE A 477 -19.76 -11.97 9.91
N VAL A 478 -20.57 -12.72 9.17
CA VAL A 478 -20.22 -13.26 7.85
C VAL A 478 -21.30 -12.83 6.85
N GLU A 479 -20.98 -11.84 6.02
CA GLU A 479 -21.97 -11.11 5.21
C GLU A 479 -21.39 -10.77 3.83
N LEU A 480 -22.20 -10.60 2.79
CA LEU A 480 -21.69 -10.10 1.50
C LEU A 480 -21.39 -8.60 1.57
N ALA A 481 -22.32 -7.82 2.13
CA ALA A 481 -22.17 -6.41 2.43
C ALA A 481 -22.65 -6.12 3.85
N SER A 482 -21.87 -5.36 4.62
CA SER A 482 -22.20 -4.92 5.97
C SER A 482 -22.37 -3.41 6.01
N PHE A 483 -23.51 -2.95 6.53
CA PHE A 483 -23.80 -1.54 6.76
C PHE A 483 -24.13 -1.34 8.24
N THR A 484 -23.16 -0.83 9.01
CA THR A 484 -23.32 -0.62 10.46
C THR A 484 -23.25 0.87 10.79
N VAL A 485 -24.32 1.43 11.37
CA VAL A 485 -24.41 2.88 11.66
C VAL A 485 -24.18 3.70 10.38
N VAL A 486 -25.08 3.54 9.41
CA VAL A 486 -24.96 4.18 8.08
C VAL A 486 -26.20 4.99 7.77
N VAL A 487 -26.03 6.21 7.27
CA VAL A 487 -27.11 7.00 6.67
C VAL A 487 -27.08 6.76 5.16
N LEU A 488 -28.14 6.15 4.62
CA LEU A 488 -28.31 5.90 3.19
C LEU A 488 -29.32 6.92 2.62
N ASN A 489 -28.89 7.74 1.66
CA ASN A 489 -29.75 8.72 1.00
C ASN A 489 -29.68 8.59 -0.53
N GLY A 490 -30.82 8.36 -1.19
CA GLY A 490 -30.90 8.26 -2.66
C GLY A 490 -29.93 7.25 -3.27
N SER A 491 -29.57 6.19 -2.53
CA SER A 491 -28.55 5.21 -2.92
C SER A 491 -29.18 3.86 -3.22
N ASN A 492 -28.57 3.09 -4.11
CA ASN A 492 -29.03 1.76 -4.49
C ASN A 492 -28.00 0.70 -4.04
N ILE A 493 -28.49 -0.38 -3.45
CA ILE A 493 -27.67 -1.54 -3.05
C ILE A 493 -28.30 -2.77 -3.67
N VAL A 494 -27.57 -3.46 -4.54
CA VAL A 494 -28.06 -4.62 -5.29
C VAL A 494 -27.14 -5.81 -5.04
N VAL A 495 -27.72 -6.91 -4.55
CA VAL A 495 -27.02 -8.19 -4.39
C VAL A 495 -27.72 -9.23 -5.25
N GLN A 496 -26.98 -9.90 -6.14
CA GLN A 496 -27.54 -10.85 -7.11
C GLN A 496 -26.68 -12.12 -7.20
N GLN A 497 -27.34 -13.27 -7.25
CA GLN A 497 -26.71 -14.58 -7.51
C GLN A 497 -25.42 -14.82 -6.71
N SER A 498 -25.41 -14.39 -5.45
CA SER A 498 -24.25 -14.43 -4.56
C SER A 498 -24.56 -15.29 -3.35
N THR A 499 -23.53 -15.88 -2.75
CA THR A 499 -23.69 -16.89 -1.67
C THR A 499 -22.87 -16.55 -0.44
N VAL A 500 -23.39 -16.91 0.73
CA VAL A 500 -22.67 -16.88 2.00
C VAL A 500 -22.70 -18.27 2.59
N ASN A 501 -21.54 -18.83 2.88
CA ASN A 501 -21.43 -20.06 3.65
C ASN A 501 -20.60 -19.80 4.90
N ALA A 502 -21.12 -20.14 6.07
CA ALA A 502 -20.41 -20.03 7.33
C ALA A 502 -20.53 -21.35 8.09
N SER A 503 -19.40 -21.86 8.58
CA SER A 503 -19.35 -23.03 9.47
C SER A 503 -18.53 -22.66 10.69
N VAL A 504 -19.15 -22.73 11.87
CA VAL A 504 -18.51 -22.41 13.15
C VAL A 504 -18.70 -23.58 14.10
N ARG A 505 -17.61 -24.11 14.65
CA ARG A 505 -17.59 -25.14 15.68
C ARG A 505 -16.76 -24.68 16.86
N LEU A 506 -17.40 -24.45 18.01
CA LEU A 506 -16.72 -24.01 19.24
C LEU A 506 -16.77 -25.12 20.29
N GLU A 507 -15.63 -25.43 20.90
CA GLU A 507 -15.55 -26.34 22.05
C GLU A 507 -15.09 -25.55 23.28
N PHE A 508 -15.80 -25.70 24.39
CA PHE A 508 -15.50 -25.00 25.64
C PHE A 508 -14.89 -25.96 26.66
N ARG A 509 -13.82 -25.54 27.33
CA ARG A 509 -13.22 -26.27 28.46
C ARG A 509 -13.22 -25.39 29.70
N ALA A 510 -13.94 -25.82 30.73
CA ALA A 510 -13.87 -25.20 32.05
C ALA A 510 -12.58 -25.64 32.76
N VAL A 511 -11.82 -24.68 33.30
CA VAL A 511 -10.72 -24.98 34.22
C VAL A 511 -11.31 -25.01 35.62
N VAL A 512 -11.44 -26.21 36.19
CA VAL A 512 -11.81 -26.35 37.61
C VAL A 512 -10.53 -26.16 38.42
N SER A 513 -10.43 -25.06 39.16
CA SER A 513 -9.38 -24.91 40.18
C SER A 513 -9.63 -25.96 41.27
N VAL A 514 -8.66 -26.85 41.49
CA VAL A 514 -8.62 -27.75 42.66
C VAL A 514 -8.01 -27.01 43.83
#